data_AF-A0A172YCI4-F1
#
_entry.id   AF-A0A172YCI4-F1
#
_cell.length_a   1.000
_cell.length_b   1.000
_cell.length_c   1.000
_cell.angle_alpha   90.00
_cell.angle_beta   90.00
_cell.angle_gamma   90.00
#
_symmetry.space_group_name_H-M   'P 1'
#
loop_
_entity.id
_entity.type
_entity.pdbx_description
1 polymer ?
#
loop_
_entity_poly.entity_id
_entity_poly.type
_entity_poly.pdbx_seq_one_letter_code
_entity_poly.pdbx_strand_id
1 'polypeptide(L)'
;MDRYIITCDIPADTERYDKVLQALSKCGSFTRVTDSTWLVATRLPTRELFLRLRMHTHAQDTLYLLRFDDALEGFGPRRINQWIELTENQPRAANG
;
A
#
# COMPACT_ATOMS: atom_id res chain seq x y z
N MET A 1 -8.63 6.17 8.17
CA MET A 1 -7.40 5.66 7.56
C MET A 1 -7.33 6.18 6.15
N ASP A 2 -6.13 6.52 5.68
CA ASP A 2 -5.90 6.85 4.28
C ASP A 2 -5.66 5.58 3.50
N ARG A 3 -6.05 5.59 2.22
CA ARG A 3 -5.92 4.45 1.32
C ARG A 3 -5.05 4.82 0.13
N TYR A 4 -4.17 3.90 -0.25
CA TYR A 4 -3.19 4.09 -1.31
C TYR A 4 -3.17 2.90 -2.26
N ILE A 5 -3.01 3.20 -3.55
CA ILE A 5 -2.41 2.26 -4.50
C ILE A 5 -0.92 2.55 -4.49
N ILE A 6 -0.12 1.54 -4.16
CA ILE A 6 1.33 1.65 -4.13
C ILE A 6 1.88 0.80 -5.25
N THR A 7 2.66 1.42 -6.14
CA THR A 7 3.44 0.71 -7.16
C THR A 7 4.91 0.86 -6.85
N CYS A 8 5.62 -0.25 -6.71
CA CYS A 8 7.05 -0.32 -6.46
C CYS A 8 7.68 -1.36 -7.39
N ASP A 9 8.50 -0.92 -8.34
CA ASP A 9 9.14 -1.80 -9.31
C ASP A 9 10.47 -2.33 -8.77
N ILE A 10 10.39 -3.40 -7.99
CA ILE A 10 11.53 -4.13 -7.46
C ILE A 10 11.40 -5.60 -7.89
N PRO A 11 12.45 -6.23 -8.42
CA PRO A 11 12.42 -7.66 -8.76
C PRO A 11 12.07 -8.52 -7.54
N ALA A 12 11.10 -9.41 -7.71
CA ALA A 12 10.49 -10.20 -6.62
C ALA A 12 11.44 -11.21 -5.96
N ASP A 13 12.56 -11.53 -6.62
CA ASP A 13 13.60 -12.46 -6.16
C ASP A 13 14.72 -11.77 -5.36
N THR A 14 14.52 -10.51 -4.95
CA THR A 14 15.53 -9.73 -4.23
C THR A 14 15.16 -9.51 -2.77
N GLU A 15 16.17 -9.43 -1.90
CA GLU A 15 16.00 -9.08 -0.48
C GLU A 15 15.33 -7.70 -0.29
N ARG A 16 15.47 -6.79 -1.27
CA ARG A 16 14.84 -5.47 -1.27
C ARG A 16 13.32 -5.58 -1.36
N TYR A 17 12.82 -6.50 -2.18
CA TYR A 17 11.40 -6.80 -2.30
C TYR A 17 10.84 -7.32 -0.96
N ASP A 18 11.55 -8.25 -0.32
CA ASP A 18 11.15 -8.76 1.02
C ASP A 18 11.12 -7.65 2.07
N LYS A 19 12.10 -6.74 2.04
CA LYS A 19 12.14 -5.57 2.94
C LYS A 19 10.96 -4.62 2.69
N VAL A 20 10.56 -4.41 1.44
CA VAL A 20 9.34 -3.63 1.10
C VAL A 20 8.09 -4.32 1.63
N LEU A 21 7.93 -5.63 1.43
CA LEU A 21 6.80 -6.38 1.97
C LEU A 21 6.75 -6.31 3.51
N GLN A 22 7.90 -6.42 4.17
CA GLN A 22 7.99 -6.29 5.62
C GLN A 22 7.64 -4.87 6.10
N ALA A 23 8.03 -3.84 5.36
CA ALA A 23 7.65 -2.47 5.66
C ALA A 23 6.13 -2.27 5.52
N LEU A 24 5.53 -2.77 4.44
CA LEU A 24 4.09 -2.70 4.18
C LEU A 24 3.28 -3.39 5.28
N SER A 25 3.68 -4.59 5.71
CA SER A 25 2.98 -5.34 6.77
C SER A 25 2.98 -4.64 8.13
N LYS A 26 3.94 -3.73 8.37
CA LYS A 26 4.03 -2.89 9.57
C LYS A 26 3.26 -1.57 9.45
N CYS A 27 2.76 -1.21 8.26
CA CYS A 27 2.07 0.07 8.03
C CYS A 27 0.56 -0.01 8.23
N GLY A 28 -0.04 -1.19 8.11
CA GLY A 28 -1.49 -1.36 8.25
C GLY A 28 -2.01 -2.54 7.42
N SER A 29 -3.29 -2.49 7.08
CA SER A 29 -3.90 -3.52 6.23
C SER A 29 -3.43 -3.32 4.79
N PHE A 30 -2.91 -4.37 4.16
CA PHE A 30 -2.52 -4.33 2.76
C PHE A 30 -2.87 -5.62 2.03
N THR A 31 -3.04 -5.54 0.72
CA THR A 31 -3.24 -6.70 -0.14
C THR A 31 -2.52 -6.50 -1.46
N ARG A 32 -1.99 -7.59 -2.02
CA ARG A 32 -1.22 -7.56 -3.26
C ARG A 32 -2.14 -7.70 -4.48
N VAL A 33 -2.04 -6.76 -5.42
CA VAL A 33 -2.79 -6.72 -6.68
C VAL A 33 -1.98 -7.42 -7.78
N THR A 34 -0.75 -6.95 -8.00
CA THR A 34 0.25 -7.54 -8.91
C THR A 34 1.57 -7.73 -8.16
N ASP A 35 2.61 -8.26 -8.80
CA ASP A 35 3.92 -8.40 -8.14
C ASP A 35 4.54 -7.05 -7.75
N SER A 36 4.18 -5.95 -8.41
CA SER A 36 4.71 -4.61 -8.13
C SER A 36 3.68 -3.65 -7.56
N THR A 37 2.44 -4.10 -7.31
CA THR A 37 1.34 -3.20 -6.89
C THR A 37 0.55 -3.74 -5.70
N TRP A 38 0.31 -2.88 -4.72
CA TRP A 38 -0.42 -3.17 -3.49
C TRP A 38 -1.50 -2.13 -3.22
N LEU A 39 -2.60 -2.57 -2.62
CA LEU A 39 -3.54 -1.69 -1.93
C LEU A 39 -3.14 -1.62 -0.46
N VAL A 40 -3.10 -0.42 0.11
CA VAL A 40 -2.66 -0.19 1.49
C VAL A 40 -3.59 0.78 2.19
N ALA A 41 -4.05 0.40 3.38
CA ALA A 41 -4.83 1.24 4.28
C ALA A 41 -4.02 1.46 5.55
N THR A 42 -3.72 2.72 5.84
CA THR A 42 -2.82 3.09 6.94
C THR A 42 -3.30 4.33 7.68
N ARG A 43 -2.77 4.52 8.90
CA ARG A 43 -2.86 5.78 9.65
C ARG A 43 -1.57 6.60 9.56
N LEU A 44 -0.53 6.08 8.90
CA LEU A 44 0.71 6.81 8.73
C LEU A 44 0.49 8.00 7.79
N PRO A 45 1.14 9.16 8.06
CA PRO A 45 1.21 10.25 7.10
C PRO A 45 1.85 9.77 5.78
N THR A 46 1.38 10.28 4.64
CA THR A 46 1.87 9.90 3.30
C THR A 46 3.40 9.97 3.20
N ARG A 47 4.00 11.03 3.74
CA ARG A 47 5.46 11.24 3.71
C ARG A 47 6.19 10.17 4.50
N GLU A 48 5.67 9.76 5.65
CA GLU A 48 6.28 8.72 6.47
C GLU A 48 6.20 7.35 5.76
N LEU A 49 5.04 7.01 5.20
CA LEU A 49 4.88 5.80 4.40
C LEU A 49 5.85 5.78 3.21
N PHE A 50 5.96 6.89 2.47
CA PHE A 50 6.90 7.02 1.37
C PHE A 50 8.34 6.77 1.82
N LEU A 51 8.79 7.44 2.89
CA LEU A 51 10.16 7.30 3.39
C LEU A 51 10.46 5.87 3.82
N ARG A 52 9.52 5.20 4.51
CA ARG A 52 9.66 3.79 4.91
C ARG A 52 9.91 2.87 3.74
N LEU A 53 9.20 3.06 2.62
CA LEU A 53 9.39 2.26 1.42
C LEU A 53 10.65 2.68 0.64
N ARG A 54 10.93 3.99 0.58
CA ARG A 54 12.08 4.54 -0.15
C ARG A 54 13.42 4.00 0.38
N MET A 55 13.54 3.75 1.69
CA MET A 55 14.75 3.15 2.29
C MET A 55 15.13 1.79 1.70
N HIS A 56 14.20 1.09 1.05
CA HIS A 56 14.40 -0.24 0.50
C HIS A 56 14.47 -0.25 -1.05
N THR A 57 14.47 0.93 -1.68
CA THR A 57 14.54 1.10 -3.14
C THR A 57 15.86 1.76 -3.54
N HIS A 58 16.24 1.61 -4.79
CA HIS A 58 17.34 2.32 -5.43
C HIS A 58 16.84 3.55 -6.21
N ALA A 59 17.76 4.36 -6.72
CA ALA A 59 17.42 5.62 -7.40
C ALA A 59 16.70 5.41 -8.74
N GLN A 60 16.95 4.27 -9.39
CA GLN A 60 16.36 3.87 -10.66
C GLN A 60 15.04 3.13 -10.53
N ASP A 61 14.65 2.70 -9.32
CA ASP A 61 13.39 1.99 -9.14
C ASP A 61 12.21 2.96 -9.20
N THR A 62 11.06 2.45 -9.64
CA THR A 62 9.80 3.18 -9.57
C THR A 62 9.19 3.02 -8.18
N LEU A 63 8.77 4.13 -7.55
CA LEU A 63 7.96 4.12 -6.33
C LEU A 63 6.90 5.22 -6.38
N TYR A 64 5.63 4.83 -6.48
CA TYR A 64 4.48 5.73 -6.44
C TYR A 64 3.52 5.34 -5.32
N LEU A 65 3.00 6.36 -4.62
CA LEU A 65 1.91 6.25 -3.66
C LEU A 65 0.76 7.13 -4.17
N LEU A 66 -0.30 6.51 -4.67
CA LEU A 66 -1.48 7.20 -5.17
C LEU A 66 -2.56 7.13 -4.10
N ARG A 67 -2.77 8.23 -3.37
CA ARG A 67 -3.87 8.32 -2.41
C ARG A 67 -5.19 8.43 -3.16
N PHE A 68 -6.20 7.69 -2.71
CA PHE A 68 -7.55 7.80 -3.25
C PHE A 68 -8.56 7.99 -2.12
N ASP A 69 -9.54 8.85 -2.39
CA ASP A 69 -10.51 9.29 -1.39
C ASP A 69 -11.95 8.85 -1.72
N ASP A 70 -12.18 8.30 -2.90
CA ASP A 70 -13.48 7.89 -3.40
C ASP A 70 -13.93 6.53 -2.82
N ALA A 71 -15.21 6.22 -3.05
CA ALA A 71 -15.77 4.89 -2.80
C ALA A 71 -15.02 3.84 -3.64
N LEU A 72 -14.86 2.63 -3.08
CA LEU A 72 -14.11 1.58 -3.75
C LEU A 72 -15.06 0.75 -4.61
N GLU A 73 -14.94 0.90 -5.92
CA GLU A 73 -15.53 -0.04 -6.87
C GLU A 73 -14.43 -0.91 -7.48
N GLY A 74 -14.54 -2.23 -7.33
CA GLY A 74 -13.55 -3.16 -7.84
C GLY A 74 -13.92 -4.62 -7.64
N PHE A 75 -13.25 -5.50 -8.39
CA PHE A 75 -13.41 -6.95 -8.27
C PHE A 75 -12.06 -7.64 -8.47
N GLY A 76 -11.78 -8.64 -7.65
CA GLY A 76 -10.60 -9.48 -7.81
C GLY A 76 -10.71 -10.80 -7.04
N PRO A 77 -9.57 -11.47 -6.82
CA PRO A 77 -9.51 -12.64 -5.96
C PRO A 77 -10.02 -12.32 -4.54
N ARG A 78 -10.44 -13.35 -3.80
CA ARG A 78 -11.00 -13.24 -2.44
C ARG A 78 -10.24 -12.26 -1.53
N ARG A 79 -8.90 -12.30 -1.54
CA ARG A 79 -8.04 -11.42 -0.73
C ARG A 79 -8.18 -9.92 -1.03
N ILE A 80 -8.54 -9.56 -2.27
CA ILE A 80 -8.71 -8.17 -2.69
C ILE A 80 -10.09 -7.70 -2.25
N ASN A 81 -11.13 -8.48 -2.54
CA ASN A 81 -12.50 -8.15 -2.14
C ASN A 81 -12.62 -8.02 -0.61
N GLN A 82 -12.01 -8.95 0.14
CA GLN A 82 -11.95 -8.85 1.61
C GLN A 82 -11.26 -7.58 2.10
N TRP A 83 -10.20 -7.14 1.42
CA TRP A 83 -9.52 -5.90 1.79
C TRP A 83 -10.39 -4.67 1.53
N ILE A 84 -11.14 -4.64 0.42
CA ILE A 84 -12.12 -3.58 0.11
C ILE A 84 -13.17 -3.51 1.23
N GLU A 85 -13.84 -4.62 1.51
CA GLU A 85 -14.86 -4.72 2.57
C GLU A 85 -14.34 -4.29 3.94
N LEU A 86 -13.12 -4.70 4.31
CA LEU A 86 -12.50 -4.34 5.60
C LEU A 86 -12.17 -2.85 5.71
N THR A 87 -11.84 -2.19 4.60
CA THR A 87 -11.33 -0.81 4.62
C THR A 87 -12.40 0.23 4.33
N GLU A 88 -13.52 -0.14 3.70
CA GLU A 88 -14.71 0.72 3.59
C GLU A 88 -15.41 0.94 4.92
N ASN A 89 -15.49 -0.11 5.76
CA ASN A 89 -16.21 -0.07 7.04
C ASN A 89 -15.45 0.63 8.18
N GLN A 90 -14.31 1.28 7.91
CA GLN A 90 -13.52 1.94 8.95
C GLN A 90 -13.66 3.47 8.91
N PRO A 91 -14.00 4.12 10.05
CA PRO A 91 -14.13 5.57 10.10
C PRO A 91 -12.80 6.26 9.78
N ARG A 92 -12.89 7.37 9.05
CA ARG A 92 -11.73 8.23 8.80
C ARG A 92 -11.24 8.86 10.10
N ALA A 93 -9.93 9.09 10.19
CA ALA A 93 -9.43 10.03 11.17
C ALA A 93 -9.91 11.41 10.69
N ALA A 94 -10.64 12.14 11.54
CA ALA A 94 -11.02 13.51 11.23
C ALA A 94 -9.72 14.33 11.15
N ASN A 95 -9.46 14.92 9.99
CA ASN A 95 -8.36 15.87 9.85
C ASN A 95 -8.78 17.15 10.59
N GLY A 96 -8.08 17.47 11.68
CA GLY A 96 -8.11 18.77 12.36
C GLY A 96 -7.00 19.66 11.85
#